data_AF-A0A2D4S2M5-F1
#
_entry.id   AF-A0A2D4S2M5-F1
#
_cell.length_a   1.000
_cell.length_b   1.000
_cell.length_c   1.000
_cell.angle_alpha   90.00
_cell.angle_beta   90.00
_cell.angle_gamma   90.00
#
_symmetry.space_group_name_H-M   'P 1'
#
loop_
_entity.id
_entity.type
_entity.pdbx_description
1 polymer ?
#
loop_
_entity_poly.entity_id
_entity_poly.type
_entity_poly.pdbx_seq_one_letter_code
_entity_poly.pdbx_strand_id
1 'polypeptide(L)'
;MRNHKGFLFNIVKKDFLVRKLFLVLLLNILLLPYSVSDTLLGEDFYGEWSTANSYLKPKRQILSISKKGGSWTRINEEGSHEIVIVNRDEISISDDVLTFSYIDEIRKIKFKFILAGWKVNKDKRMFGTVYLYQYRIDQYQLFNAYPVSYEDGIESIPNQVFWKYFRSPKLEKVDTKYISNLEADLKEVNNIEIYQDDLWVMYHHAALKKSIYISRDTNPVHPAAIGFFGFNEKSNKVKIFSKYTGSESVFLQHESQFKKDINLEYDQTYNSLKEVIKNIGSDVD
;
A
#
# COMPACT_ATOMS: atom_id res chain seq x y z
N MET A 1 -38.89 -5.68 -66.44
CA MET A 1 -37.78 -6.43 -65.80
C MET A 1 -36.72 -5.42 -65.35
N ARG A 2 -36.71 -5.04 -64.06
CA ARG A 2 -35.73 -4.09 -63.50
C ARG A 2 -34.59 -4.85 -62.83
N ASN A 3 -33.37 -4.40 -63.11
CA ASN A 3 -32.09 -5.00 -62.74
C ASN A 3 -31.92 -5.22 -61.23
N HIS A 4 -32.07 -6.45 -60.76
CA HIS A 4 -31.73 -6.88 -59.39
C HIS A 4 -30.22 -7.06 -59.12
N LYS A 5 -29.36 -6.88 -60.13
CA LYS A 5 -27.90 -7.07 -59.99
C LYS A 5 -27.17 -5.95 -59.22
N GLY A 6 -27.78 -4.77 -59.06
CA GLY A 6 -27.15 -3.63 -58.38
C GLY A 6 -27.19 -3.68 -56.84
N PHE A 7 -28.15 -4.41 -56.25
CA PHE A 7 -28.37 -4.38 -54.80
C PHE A 7 -27.41 -5.33 -54.04
N LEU A 8 -27.09 -6.49 -54.63
CA LEU A 8 -26.15 -7.45 -54.04
C LEU A 8 -24.70 -6.94 -54.03
N PHE A 9 -24.30 -6.10 -54.98
CA PHE A 9 -22.93 -5.58 -55.07
C PHE A 9 -22.60 -4.55 -53.96
N ASN A 10 -23.60 -3.85 -53.42
CA ASN A 10 -23.41 -2.86 -52.35
C ASN A 10 -23.32 -3.49 -50.96
N ILE A 11 -23.93 -4.66 -50.74
CA ILE A 11 -23.87 -5.36 -49.45
C ILE A 11 -22.47 -5.98 -49.26
N VAL A 12 -21.92 -6.61 -50.29
CA VAL A 12 -20.58 -7.23 -50.24
C VAL A 12 -19.46 -6.20 -50.00
N LYS A 13 -19.58 -4.97 -50.54
CA LYS A 13 -18.61 -3.89 -50.28
C LYS A 13 -18.66 -3.35 -48.86
N LYS A 14 -19.84 -3.28 -48.23
CA LYS A 14 -19.98 -2.85 -46.83
C LYS A 14 -19.33 -3.84 -45.87
N ASP A 15 -19.55 -5.14 -46.06
CA ASP A 15 -18.94 -6.18 -45.22
C ASP A 15 -17.41 -6.20 -45.33
N PHE A 16 -16.87 -5.93 -46.51
CA PHE A 16 -15.43 -5.84 -46.71
C PHE A 16 -14.81 -4.62 -45.99
N LEU A 17 -15.51 -3.49 -45.97
CA LEU A 17 -15.04 -2.28 -45.27
C LEU A 17 -15.11 -2.44 -43.75
N VAL A 18 -16.20 -3.04 -43.24
CA VAL A 18 -16.36 -3.30 -41.80
C VAL A 18 -15.31 -4.29 -41.30
N ARG A 19 -14.99 -5.34 -42.06
CA ARG A 19 -13.93 -6.30 -41.71
C ARG A 19 -12.55 -5.66 -41.68
N LYS A 20 -12.23 -4.76 -42.63
CA LYS A 20 -10.97 -4.01 -42.60
C LYS A 20 -10.88 -3.05 -41.43
N LEU A 21 -11.97 -2.35 -41.12
CA LEU A 21 -12.03 -1.43 -39.97
C LEU A 21 -11.84 -2.20 -38.65
N PHE A 22 -12.49 -3.35 -38.51
CA PHE A 22 -12.35 -4.23 -37.35
C PHE A 22 -10.93 -4.77 -37.22
N LEU A 23 -10.30 -5.20 -38.33
CA LEU A 23 -8.92 -5.69 -38.32
C LEU A 23 -7.91 -4.59 -37.95
N VAL A 24 -8.10 -3.37 -38.44
CA VAL A 24 -7.28 -2.20 -38.08
C VAL A 24 -7.48 -1.82 -36.61
N LEU A 25 -8.70 -1.90 -36.09
CA LEU A 25 -8.95 -1.69 -34.66
C LEU A 25 -8.27 -2.77 -33.80
N LEU A 26 -8.36 -4.04 -34.20
CA LEU A 26 -7.74 -5.16 -33.50
C LEU A 26 -6.21 -5.08 -33.53
N LEU A 27 -5.64 -4.62 -34.65
CA LEU A 27 -4.20 -4.39 -34.79
C LEU A 27 -3.72 -3.21 -33.92
N ASN A 28 -4.53 -2.15 -33.77
CA ASN A 28 -4.20 -1.03 -32.87
C ASN A 28 -4.28 -1.42 -31.38
N ILE A 29 -5.16 -2.36 -31.01
CA ILE A 29 -5.23 -2.89 -29.65
C ILE A 29 -4.01 -3.77 -29.34
N LEU A 30 -3.50 -4.52 -30.33
CA LEU A 30 -2.28 -5.33 -30.21
C LEU A 30 -0.98 -4.51 -30.30
N LEU A 31 -1.06 -3.29 -30.84
CA LEU A 31 0.05 -2.32 -30.90
C LEU A 31 0.02 -1.32 -29.74
N LEU A 32 -0.89 -1.47 -28.76
CA LEU A 32 -0.70 -0.79 -27.49
C LEU A 32 0.67 -1.21 -26.98
N PRO A 33 1.59 -0.26 -26.71
CA PRO A 33 2.88 -0.61 -26.16
C PRO A 33 2.58 -1.39 -24.89
N TYR A 34 2.91 -2.68 -24.87
CA TYR A 34 3.14 -3.37 -23.61
C TYR A 34 4.10 -2.45 -22.88
N SER A 35 3.64 -1.83 -21.79
CA SER A 35 4.50 -1.03 -20.93
C SER A 35 5.66 -1.93 -20.55
N VAL A 36 6.80 -1.76 -21.24
CA VAL A 36 7.98 -2.56 -21.00
C VAL A 36 8.43 -2.15 -19.62
N SER A 37 8.23 -3.06 -18.66
CA SER A 37 8.75 -2.91 -17.32
C SER A 37 10.25 -3.11 -17.43
N ASP A 38 11.02 -2.06 -17.20
CA ASP A 38 12.48 -2.14 -17.12
C ASP A 38 12.89 -2.36 -15.65
N THR A 39 14.04 -2.98 -15.41
CA THR A 39 14.65 -2.99 -14.08
C THR A 39 15.26 -1.61 -13.77
N LEU A 40 15.39 -1.27 -12.49
CA LEU A 40 16.16 -0.08 -12.09
C LEU A 40 17.65 -0.37 -12.28
N LEU A 41 18.36 0.52 -12.98
CA LEU A 41 19.80 0.39 -13.23
C LEU A 41 20.54 1.64 -12.77
N GLY A 42 21.67 1.46 -12.08
CA GLY A 42 22.62 2.53 -11.77
C GLY A 42 21.95 3.74 -11.09
N GLU A 43 21.89 4.87 -11.79
CA GLU A 43 21.33 6.13 -11.28
C GLU A 43 19.81 6.08 -11.07
N ASP A 44 19.12 5.06 -11.58
CA ASP A 44 17.69 4.88 -11.34
C ASP A 44 17.35 4.71 -9.86
N PHE A 45 18.29 4.22 -9.05
CA PHE A 45 18.18 4.09 -7.60
C PHE A 45 18.33 5.41 -6.85
N TYR A 46 18.77 6.50 -7.49
CA TYR A 46 18.92 7.79 -6.85
C TYR A 46 17.58 8.51 -6.72
N GLY A 47 17.39 9.15 -5.57
CA GLY A 47 16.15 9.83 -5.23
C GLY A 47 15.74 9.57 -3.78
N GLU A 48 14.53 9.99 -3.47
CA GLU A 48 13.87 9.70 -2.20
C GLU A 48 12.85 8.60 -2.41
N TRP A 49 12.83 7.65 -1.48
CA TRP A 49 12.01 6.47 -1.57
C TRP A 49 11.26 6.27 -0.27
N SER A 50 9.96 6.11 -0.36
CA SER A 50 9.05 5.93 0.75
C SER A 50 8.71 4.47 0.95
N THR A 51 8.60 4.00 2.19
CA THR A 51 8.17 2.62 2.44
C THR A 51 6.74 2.37 1.91
N ALA A 52 6.62 1.47 0.93
CA ALA A 52 5.34 0.91 0.49
C ALA A 52 4.83 -0.13 1.49
N ASN A 53 5.70 -1.10 1.82
CA ASN A 53 5.45 -2.15 2.80
C ASN A 53 6.75 -2.56 3.49
N SER A 54 6.68 -2.82 4.80
CA SER A 54 7.82 -3.23 5.61
C SER A 54 7.37 -4.00 6.84
N TYR A 55 8.03 -5.13 7.08
CA TYR A 55 7.95 -5.84 8.36
C TYR A 55 8.90 -5.24 9.42
N LEU A 56 9.88 -4.45 8.99
CA LEU A 56 10.78 -3.72 9.86
C LEU A 56 10.07 -2.54 10.54
N LYS A 57 10.41 -2.29 11.82
CA LYS A 57 9.87 -1.20 12.63
C LYS A 57 10.89 -0.06 12.81
N PRO A 58 10.46 1.22 12.72
CA PRO A 58 9.10 1.67 12.43
C PRO A 58 8.69 1.40 10.97
N LYS A 59 7.38 1.34 10.71
CA LYS A 59 6.86 1.05 9.35
C LYS A 59 7.13 2.19 8.38
N ARG A 60 7.05 3.43 8.85
CA ARG A 60 7.31 4.63 8.05
C ARG A 60 8.82 4.87 7.99
N GLN A 61 9.37 4.73 6.80
CA GLN A 61 10.79 4.97 6.55
C GLN A 61 10.94 5.71 5.22
N ILE A 62 11.99 6.52 5.13
CA ILE A 62 12.40 7.19 3.89
C ILE A 62 13.84 6.77 3.64
N LEU A 63 14.14 6.31 2.43
CA LEU A 63 15.50 6.13 1.94
C LEU A 63 15.82 7.25 0.98
N SER A 64 16.89 8.00 1.24
CA SER A 64 17.46 8.94 0.29
C SER A 64 18.76 8.36 -0.22
N ILE A 65 18.91 8.17 -1.52
CA ILE A 65 20.11 7.61 -2.14
C ILE A 65 20.63 8.63 -3.16
N SER A 66 21.92 8.91 -3.12
CA SER A 66 22.58 9.84 -4.03
C SER A 66 24.01 9.40 -4.36
N LYS A 67 24.64 10.09 -5.32
CA LYS A 67 26.07 9.91 -5.63
C LYS A 67 27.00 10.19 -4.45
N LYS A 68 26.57 10.95 -3.44
CA LYS A 68 27.37 11.37 -2.29
C LYS A 68 27.21 10.48 -1.06
N GLY A 69 26.35 9.47 -1.14
CA GLY A 69 25.91 8.68 0.01
C GLY A 69 24.38 8.69 0.09
N GLY A 70 23.85 8.30 1.23
CA GLY A 70 22.43 8.22 1.44
C GLY A 70 22.04 8.46 2.89
N SER A 71 20.74 8.39 3.14
CA SER A 71 20.20 8.40 4.48
C SER A 71 19.02 7.47 4.60
N TRP A 72 18.89 6.82 5.75
CA TRP A 72 17.71 6.07 6.13
C TRP A 72 17.02 6.77 7.29
N THR A 73 15.92 7.45 6.99
CA THR A 73 15.10 8.14 7.98
C THR A 73 14.02 7.19 8.47
N ARG A 74 14.06 6.88 9.76
CA ARG A 74 13.07 6.06 10.45
C ARG A 74 12.14 7.00 11.20
N ILE A 75 10.84 6.93 10.88
CA ILE A 75 9.87 7.82 11.48
C ILE A 75 8.93 6.98 12.33
N ASN A 76 9.02 7.16 13.63
CA ASN A 76 8.12 6.44 14.54
C ASN A 76 6.71 6.97 14.42
N GLU A 77 5.81 6.33 15.16
CA GLU A 77 4.43 6.73 15.15
C GLU A 77 4.31 8.15 15.66
N GLU A 78 5.18 8.62 16.60
CA GLU A 78 5.34 9.97 17.17
C GLU A 78 5.61 11.09 16.18
N GLY A 79 6.20 10.75 15.04
CA GLY A 79 6.75 11.73 14.12
C GLY A 79 8.14 12.20 14.52
N SER A 80 8.78 11.58 15.51
CA SER A 80 10.20 11.80 15.74
C SER A 80 10.99 11.06 14.66
N HIS A 81 11.97 11.76 14.10
CA HIS A 81 12.80 11.25 13.03
C HIS A 81 14.13 10.77 13.62
N GLU A 82 14.48 9.53 13.35
CA GLU A 82 15.83 9.01 13.53
C GLU A 82 16.46 8.94 12.15
N ILE A 83 17.49 9.76 11.91
CA ILE A 83 18.17 9.81 10.61
C ILE A 83 19.49 9.07 10.75
N VAL A 84 19.64 8.00 9.98
CA VAL A 84 20.88 7.28 9.81
C VAL A 84 21.55 7.78 8.53
N ILE A 85 22.78 8.27 8.63
CA ILE A 85 23.58 8.61 7.45
C ILE A 85 24.31 7.36 6.98
N VAL A 86 24.24 7.09 5.68
CA VAL A 86 24.92 5.98 5.02
C VAL A 86 26.01 6.56 4.14
N ASN A 87 27.25 6.22 4.43
CA ASN A 87 28.36 6.77 3.66
C ASN A 87 28.38 6.16 2.26
N ARG A 88 28.94 6.90 1.30
CA ARG A 88 29.00 6.46 -0.11
C ARG A 88 29.70 5.12 -0.29
N ASP A 89 30.74 4.85 0.50
CA ASP A 89 31.51 3.61 0.48
C ASP A 89 30.73 2.40 1.05
N GLU A 90 29.68 2.65 1.82
CA GLU A 90 28.76 1.63 2.30
C GLU A 90 27.63 1.33 1.32
N ILE A 91 27.49 2.13 0.25
CA ILE A 91 26.49 1.95 -0.81
C ILE A 91 27.17 1.32 -2.03
N SER A 92 26.63 0.19 -2.49
CA SER A 92 27.04 -0.46 -3.73
C SER A 92 25.82 -0.70 -4.62
N ILE A 93 25.92 -0.24 -5.86
CA ILE A 93 24.95 -0.53 -6.93
C ILE A 93 25.67 -1.40 -7.94
N SER A 94 25.27 -2.66 -8.04
CA SER A 94 25.80 -3.61 -9.02
C SER A 94 24.64 -4.07 -9.89
N ASP A 95 24.70 -3.74 -11.18
CA ASP A 95 23.64 -3.99 -12.15
C ASP A 95 22.29 -3.42 -11.69
N ASP A 96 21.34 -4.30 -11.37
CA ASP A 96 19.97 -4.01 -10.95
C ASP A 96 19.75 -4.18 -9.44
N VAL A 97 20.83 -4.23 -8.65
CA VAL A 97 20.79 -4.40 -7.20
C VAL A 97 21.50 -3.27 -6.46
N LEU A 98 20.75 -2.59 -5.60
CA LEU A 98 21.24 -1.66 -4.58
C LEU A 98 21.49 -2.42 -3.27
N THR A 99 22.69 -2.26 -2.72
CA THR A 99 23.04 -2.76 -1.39
C THR A 99 23.64 -1.67 -0.54
N PHE A 100 23.25 -1.64 0.73
CA PHE A 100 23.93 -0.82 1.73
C PHE A 100 23.82 -1.42 3.12
N SER A 101 24.69 -1.00 4.04
CA SER A 101 24.67 -1.47 5.43
C SER A 101 24.71 -0.31 6.42
N TYR A 102 24.18 -0.57 7.62
CA TYR A 102 24.27 0.33 8.76
C TYR A 102 24.42 -0.49 10.05
N ILE A 103 25.12 0.05 11.05
CA ILE A 103 25.29 -0.57 12.36
C ILE A 103 24.65 0.32 13.43
N ASP A 104 23.62 -0.21 14.10
CA ASP A 104 23.14 0.35 15.37
C ASP A 104 24.10 -0.06 16.48
N GLU A 105 25.00 0.85 16.82
CA GLU A 105 26.03 0.62 17.84
C GLU A 105 25.48 0.39 19.24
N ILE A 106 24.30 0.95 19.55
CA ILE A 106 23.66 0.82 20.86
C ILE A 106 23.10 -0.60 21.02
N ARG A 107 22.41 -1.09 20.00
CA ARG A 107 21.80 -2.44 20.02
C ARG A 107 22.75 -3.53 19.55
N LYS A 108 23.91 -3.15 18.99
CA LYS A 108 24.86 -4.05 18.32
C LYS A 108 24.17 -4.88 17.23
N ILE A 109 23.35 -4.20 16.41
CA ILE A 109 22.63 -4.79 15.29
C ILE A 109 23.11 -4.15 13.99
N LYS A 110 23.55 -4.98 13.04
CA LYS A 110 23.83 -4.55 11.67
C LYS A 110 22.63 -4.82 10.78
N PHE A 111 22.20 -3.82 10.04
CA PHE A 111 21.19 -3.89 9.00
C PHE A 111 21.90 -3.91 7.65
N LYS A 112 21.60 -4.91 6.81
CA LYS A 112 22.07 -4.97 5.42
C LYS A 112 20.87 -4.99 4.49
N PHE A 113 20.74 -3.96 3.69
CA PHE A 113 19.70 -3.82 2.69
C PHE A 113 20.19 -4.43 1.38
N ILE A 114 19.36 -5.26 0.76
CA ILE A 114 19.55 -5.79 -0.59
C ILE A 114 18.25 -5.54 -1.32
N LEU A 115 18.26 -4.57 -2.24
CA LEU A 115 17.09 -4.03 -2.91
C LEU A 115 17.29 -4.14 -4.42
N ALA A 116 16.26 -4.61 -5.11
CA ALA A 116 16.13 -4.51 -6.56
C ALA A 116 14.91 -3.63 -6.86
N GLY A 117 14.66 -3.33 -8.13
CA GLY A 117 13.48 -2.58 -8.49
C GLY A 117 13.11 -2.68 -9.96
N TRP A 118 11.93 -2.16 -10.26
CA TRP A 118 11.42 -2.03 -11.61
C TRP A 118 10.85 -0.63 -11.82
N LYS A 119 10.75 -0.23 -13.09
CA LYS A 119 10.11 1.00 -13.52
C LYS A 119 9.19 0.76 -14.70
N VAL A 120 8.04 1.43 -14.68
CA VAL A 120 7.12 1.54 -15.81
C VAL A 120 6.82 3.00 -16.00
N ASN A 121 7.24 3.58 -17.14
CA ASN A 121 7.15 5.02 -17.39
C ASN A 121 7.86 5.84 -16.30
N LYS A 122 7.11 6.60 -15.50
CA LYS A 122 7.61 7.42 -14.38
C LYS A 122 7.51 6.70 -13.04
N ASP A 123 6.77 5.60 -12.97
CA ASP A 123 6.52 4.90 -11.72
C ASP A 123 7.69 3.94 -11.46
N LYS A 124 8.45 4.21 -10.39
CA LYS A 124 9.54 3.34 -9.93
C LYS A 124 9.16 2.71 -8.60
N ARG A 125 9.55 1.45 -8.43
CA ARG A 125 9.36 0.68 -7.19
C ARG A 125 10.64 -0.06 -6.86
N MET A 126 11.01 -0.07 -5.58
CA MET A 126 12.04 -0.98 -5.06
C MET A 126 11.42 -2.04 -4.17
N PHE A 127 12.04 -3.20 -4.11
CA PHE A 127 11.66 -4.29 -3.21
C PHE A 127 12.90 -5.10 -2.88
N GLY A 128 12.86 -5.79 -1.74
CA GLY A 128 13.98 -6.62 -1.33
C GLY A 128 13.90 -7.02 0.12
N THR A 129 15.06 -7.24 0.71
CA THR A 129 15.17 -7.78 2.07
C THR A 129 16.17 -6.97 2.89
N VAL A 130 15.80 -6.69 4.13
CA VAL A 130 16.70 -6.19 5.16
C VAL A 130 17.14 -7.36 6.02
N TYR A 131 18.41 -7.72 5.93
CA TYR A 131 19.04 -8.73 6.76
C TYR A 131 19.55 -8.10 8.05
N LEU A 132 19.20 -8.71 9.18
CA LEU A 132 19.59 -8.25 10.51
C LEU A 132 20.61 -9.21 11.08
N TYR A 133 21.77 -8.66 11.46
CA TYR A 133 22.84 -9.39 12.12
C TYR A 133 23.02 -8.87 13.53
N GLN A 134 23.18 -9.77 14.49
CA GLN A 134 23.44 -9.43 15.88
C GLN A 134 24.89 -9.75 16.20
N TYR A 135 25.58 -8.83 16.88
CA TYR A 135 26.93 -9.09 17.34
C TYR A 135 26.91 -10.14 18.46
N ARG A 136 27.55 -11.29 18.22
CA ARG A 136 27.71 -12.39 19.17
C ARG A 136 29.07 -13.05 18.96
N ILE A 137 29.81 -13.29 20.05
CA ILE A 137 31.11 -13.99 20.02
C ILE A 137 32.03 -13.36 18.95
N ASP A 138 32.30 -12.06 19.11
CA ASP A 138 33.21 -11.27 18.28
C ASP A 138 32.89 -11.16 16.78
N GLN A 139 31.66 -11.48 16.38
CA GLN A 139 31.22 -11.37 14.99
C GLN A 139 29.73 -11.07 14.84
N TYR A 140 29.34 -10.54 13.68
CA TYR A 140 27.95 -10.34 13.31
C TYR A 140 27.35 -11.61 12.71
N GLN A 141 26.34 -12.19 13.39
CA GLN A 141 25.64 -13.38 12.92
C GLN A 141 24.23 -13.03 12.46
N LEU A 142 23.82 -13.54 11.30
CA LEU A 142 22.47 -13.37 10.77
C LEU A 142 21.47 -13.99 11.74
N PHE A 143 20.45 -13.24 12.15
CA PHE A 143 19.40 -13.77 13.02
C PHE A 143 17.99 -13.49 12.51
N ASN A 144 17.82 -12.56 11.57
CA ASN A 144 16.52 -12.27 10.97
C ASN A 144 16.63 -11.63 9.59
N ALA A 145 15.54 -11.69 8.82
CA ALA A 145 15.41 -11.05 7.53
C ALA A 145 13.97 -10.57 7.36
N TYR A 146 13.80 -9.33 6.91
CA TYR A 146 12.48 -8.73 6.71
C TYR A 146 12.31 -8.26 5.27
N PRO A 147 11.23 -8.67 4.59
CA PRO A 147 10.91 -8.11 3.29
C PRO A 147 10.51 -6.64 3.45
N VAL A 148 10.96 -5.83 2.50
CA VAL A 148 10.67 -4.40 2.39
C VAL A 148 10.41 -4.04 0.94
N SER A 149 9.63 -2.98 0.75
CA SER A 149 9.36 -2.38 -0.55
C SER A 149 9.20 -0.88 -0.39
N TYR A 150 9.59 -0.17 -1.44
CA TYR A 150 9.59 1.28 -1.48
C TYR A 150 8.98 1.79 -2.78
N GLU A 151 8.37 2.96 -2.69
CA GLU A 151 7.80 3.74 -3.78
C GLU A 151 8.69 4.94 -4.05
N ASP A 152 8.79 5.38 -5.30
CA ASP A 152 9.44 6.65 -5.64
C ASP A 152 8.71 7.83 -4.99
N GLY A 153 9.47 8.80 -4.53
CA GLY A 153 8.98 9.97 -3.80
C GLY A 153 8.68 9.71 -2.33
N ILE A 154 8.29 10.77 -1.63
CA ILE A 154 7.90 10.72 -0.20
C ILE A 154 6.40 10.94 -0.01
N GLU A 155 5.69 11.32 -1.07
CA GLU A 155 4.30 11.74 -0.97
C GLU A 155 3.34 10.58 -0.70
N SER A 156 3.76 9.34 -0.98
CA SER A 156 2.97 8.12 -0.75
C SER A 156 2.89 7.71 0.72
N ILE A 157 3.69 8.33 1.61
CA ILE A 157 3.64 8.06 3.05
C ILE A 157 2.46 8.83 3.65
N PRO A 158 1.54 8.18 4.39
CA PRO A 158 0.52 8.91 5.11
C PRO A 158 1.15 9.91 6.06
N ASN A 159 0.55 11.11 6.11
CA ASN A 159 0.98 12.16 7.00
C ASN A 159 0.95 11.73 8.48
N GLN A 160 1.52 12.58 9.33
CA GLN A 160 1.64 12.30 10.76
C GLN A 160 0.30 12.09 11.45
N VAL A 161 -0.76 12.73 10.96
CA VAL A 161 -2.11 12.67 11.55
C VAL A 161 -2.70 11.28 11.39
N PHE A 162 -2.59 10.69 10.19
CA PHE A 162 -2.99 9.30 9.94
C PHE A 162 -2.33 8.33 10.93
N TRP A 163 -1.01 8.42 11.14
CA TRP A 163 -0.31 7.53 12.08
C TRP A 163 -0.67 7.78 13.54
N LYS A 164 -0.81 9.04 13.93
CA LYS A 164 -1.23 9.43 15.29
C LYS A 164 -2.60 8.84 15.62
N TYR A 165 -3.49 8.72 14.63
CA TYR A 165 -4.80 8.13 14.83
C TYR A 165 -4.72 6.70 15.42
N PHE A 166 -3.77 5.89 14.94
CA PHE A 166 -3.64 4.46 15.27
C PHE A 166 -2.73 4.15 16.48
N ARG A 167 -2.34 5.13 17.31
CA ARG A 167 -1.42 4.87 18.43
C ARG A 167 -2.07 4.38 19.71
N SER A 168 -3.30 4.82 19.98
CA SER A 168 -4.00 4.48 21.22
C SER A 168 -5.34 3.83 20.88
N PRO A 169 -5.50 2.51 21.04
CA PRO A 169 -6.75 1.79 20.76
C PRO A 169 -7.77 1.99 21.89
N LYS A 170 -7.85 3.21 22.45
CA LYS A 170 -8.77 3.52 23.53
C LYS A 170 -9.95 4.30 22.98
N LEU A 171 -11.13 3.99 23.49
CA LEU A 171 -12.30 4.83 23.35
C LEU A 171 -11.97 6.23 23.91
N GLU A 172 -12.08 7.25 23.07
CA GLU A 172 -11.69 8.61 23.42
C GLU A 172 -12.77 9.60 22.97
N LYS A 173 -13.22 10.45 23.90
CA LYS A 173 -14.11 11.56 23.58
C LYS A 173 -13.31 12.67 22.92
N VAL A 174 -13.75 13.11 21.75
CA VAL A 174 -13.15 14.20 20.97
C VAL A 174 -14.22 15.22 20.61
N ASP A 175 -13.81 16.41 20.19
CA ASP A 175 -14.74 17.39 19.64
C ASP A 175 -14.96 17.20 18.13
N THR A 176 -15.97 17.86 17.58
CA THR A 176 -16.31 17.78 16.15
C THR A 176 -15.23 18.38 15.26
N LYS A 177 -14.46 19.36 15.76
CA LYS A 177 -13.36 19.99 15.02
C LYS A 177 -12.21 19.01 14.82
N TYR A 178 -11.92 18.15 15.81
CA TYR A 178 -10.92 17.10 15.68
C TYR A 178 -11.24 16.17 14.53
N ILE A 179 -12.51 15.76 14.39
CA ILE A 179 -12.97 14.89 13.28
C ILE A 179 -12.92 15.61 11.94
N SER A 180 -13.36 16.87 11.89
CA SER A 180 -13.28 17.69 10.67
C SER A 180 -11.83 17.87 10.20
N ASN A 181 -10.91 18.13 11.13
CA ASN A 181 -9.48 18.26 10.84
C ASN A 181 -8.89 16.92 10.38
N LEU A 182 -9.20 15.82 11.06
CA LEU A 182 -8.77 14.48 10.65
C LEU A 182 -9.22 14.18 9.22
N GLU A 183 -10.47 14.46 8.89
CA GLU A 183 -11.01 14.24 7.55
C GLU A 183 -10.28 15.09 6.49
N ALA A 184 -10.04 16.38 6.77
CA ALA A 184 -9.27 17.25 5.89
C ALA A 184 -7.85 16.73 5.66
N ASP A 185 -7.16 16.35 6.74
CA ASP A 185 -5.80 15.80 6.69
C ASP A 185 -5.75 14.48 5.89
N LEU A 186 -6.80 13.66 5.93
CA LEU A 186 -6.87 12.40 5.17
C LEU A 186 -7.09 12.63 3.68
N LYS A 187 -7.85 13.66 3.29
CA LYS A 187 -8.08 14.02 1.88
C LYS A 187 -6.81 14.50 1.17
N GLU A 188 -5.84 15.00 1.93
CA GLU A 188 -4.55 15.46 1.40
C GLU A 188 -3.51 14.34 1.26
N VAL A 189 -3.80 13.11 1.73
CA VAL A 189 -2.85 11.99 1.62
C VAL A 189 -2.97 11.34 0.25
N ASN A 190 -1.86 11.29 -0.49
CA ASN A 190 -1.79 10.53 -1.73
C ASN A 190 -1.98 9.02 -1.46
N ASN A 191 -2.54 8.31 -2.44
CA ASN A 191 -2.82 6.86 -2.36
C ASN A 191 -3.80 6.45 -1.25
N ILE A 192 -4.61 7.39 -0.74
CA ILE A 192 -5.84 7.04 -0.02
C ILE A 192 -6.99 6.90 -1.03
N GLU A 193 -7.61 5.73 -0.99
CA GLU A 193 -8.86 5.47 -1.68
C GLU A 193 -10.02 5.93 -0.81
N ILE A 194 -10.92 6.73 -1.38
CA ILE A 194 -12.08 7.28 -0.69
C ILE A 194 -13.33 6.57 -1.20
N TYR A 195 -14.08 5.97 -0.28
CA TYR A 195 -15.36 5.36 -0.56
C TYR A 195 -16.43 6.07 0.26
N GLN A 196 -17.53 6.42 -0.37
CA GLN A 196 -18.56 7.21 0.26
C GLN A 196 -19.93 6.58 0.03
N ASP A 197 -20.71 6.49 1.10
CA ASP A 197 -22.13 6.17 1.06
C ASP A 197 -22.96 7.24 1.80
N ASP A 198 -24.23 6.94 2.04
CA ASP A 198 -25.17 7.86 2.69
C ASP A 198 -24.86 8.10 4.18
N LEU A 199 -24.13 7.18 4.80
CA LEU A 199 -23.84 7.16 6.24
C LEU A 199 -22.37 7.51 6.53
N TRP A 200 -21.46 7.06 5.68
CA TRP A 200 -20.03 7.00 5.95
C TRP A 200 -19.17 7.59 4.84
N VAL A 201 -17.98 8.01 5.25
CA VAL A 201 -16.82 8.14 4.37
C VAL A 201 -15.71 7.23 4.89
N MET A 202 -15.27 6.28 4.06
CA MET A 202 -14.15 5.41 4.33
C MET A 202 -12.90 5.95 3.61
N TYR A 203 -11.82 6.08 4.37
CA TYR A 203 -10.48 6.38 3.87
C TYR A 203 -9.63 5.11 3.99
N HIS A 204 -9.30 4.48 2.87
CA HIS A 204 -8.53 3.24 2.82
C HIS A 204 -7.13 3.47 2.25
N HIS A 205 -6.11 3.04 2.99
CA HIS A 205 -4.74 3.00 2.50
C HIS A 205 -4.35 1.56 2.17
N ALA A 206 -4.47 1.20 0.89
CA ALA A 206 -4.29 -0.16 0.39
C ALA A 206 -2.95 -0.79 0.81
N ALA A 207 -1.82 -0.07 0.61
CA ALA A 207 -0.49 -0.61 0.91
C ALA A 207 -0.28 -0.93 2.41
N LEU A 208 -0.89 -0.14 3.30
CA LEU A 208 -0.77 -0.33 4.75
C LEU A 208 -1.85 -1.24 5.33
N LYS A 209 -2.84 -1.64 4.52
CA LYS A 209 -4.02 -2.39 4.91
C LYS A 209 -4.71 -1.75 6.13
N LYS A 210 -4.92 -0.44 6.06
CA LYS A 210 -5.54 0.37 7.11
C LYS A 210 -6.72 1.13 6.54
N SER A 211 -7.81 1.22 7.28
CA SER A 211 -8.89 2.16 6.93
C SER A 211 -9.43 2.91 8.13
N ILE A 212 -10.03 4.06 7.87
CA ILE A 212 -10.72 4.91 8.83
C ILE A 212 -12.11 5.21 8.28
N TYR A 213 -13.16 4.92 9.05
CA TYR A 213 -14.54 5.30 8.76
C TYR A 213 -14.92 6.52 9.58
N ILE A 214 -15.47 7.53 8.91
CA ILE A 214 -15.96 8.77 9.53
C ILE A 214 -17.44 8.93 9.18
N SER A 215 -18.26 9.21 10.19
CA SER A 215 -19.67 9.54 10.02
C SER A 215 -19.92 10.86 9.32
N ARG A 216 -20.97 10.92 8.51
CA ARG A 216 -21.42 12.18 7.91
C ARG A 216 -22.32 12.98 8.84
N ASP A 217 -22.26 14.30 8.71
CA ASP A 217 -23.05 15.27 9.51
C ASP A 217 -24.57 15.06 9.41
N THR A 218 -25.06 14.47 8.31
CA THR A 218 -26.47 14.14 8.10
C THR A 218 -26.96 12.99 9.00
N ASN A 219 -26.04 12.28 9.66
CA ASN A 219 -26.36 11.24 10.63
C ASN A 219 -25.63 11.49 11.97
N PRO A 220 -26.07 12.49 12.75
CA PRO A 220 -25.39 12.94 13.97
C PRO A 220 -25.40 11.91 15.13
N VAL A 221 -25.93 10.70 14.89
CA VAL A 221 -26.12 9.66 15.91
C VAL A 221 -25.01 8.58 15.86
N HIS A 222 -24.17 8.45 14.80
CA HIS A 222 -23.16 7.35 14.67
C HIS A 222 -22.02 7.60 13.65
N PRO A 223 -20.77 7.02 13.76
CA PRO A 223 -19.69 7.28 14.69
C PRO A 223 -18.62 8.26 14.14
N ALA A 224 -18.09 9.10 15.02
CA ALA A 224 -17.24 10.20 14.58
C ALA A 224 -15.82 9.79 14.13
N ALA A 225 -15.29 8.64 14.51
CA ALA A 225 -14.29 7.90 13.72
C ALA A 225 -14.10 6.46 14.25
N ILE A 226 -13.98 5.47 13.38
CA ILE A 226 -13.51 4.11 13.72
C ILE A 226 -12.43 3.71 12.71
N GLY A 227 -11.21 3.45 13.17
CA GLY A 227 -10.12 2.93 12.35
C GLY A 227 -9.83 1.47 12.64
N PHE A 228 -9.44 0.74 11.61
CA PHE A 228 -9.07 -0.65 11.73
C PHE A 228 -7.75 -0.98 11.03
N PHE A 229 -7.07 -1.99 11.56
CA PHE A 229 -5.88 -2.58 10.96
C PHE A 229 -6.24 -3.95 10.39
N GLY A 230 -6.04 -4.14 9.09
CA GLY A 230 -6.18 -5.43 8.41
C GLY A 230 -5.15 -6.45 8.89
N PHE A 231 -5.31 -7.71 8.45
CA PHE A 231 -4.57 -8.88 8.93
C PHE A 231 -3.08 -8.63 9.17
N ASN A 232 -2.66 -8.78 10.43
CA ASN A 232 -1.30 -9.18 10.74
C ASN A 232 -1.31 -10.71 10.80
N GLU A 233 -0.48 -11.38 10.01
CA GLU A 233 -0.36 -12.85 9.93
C GLU A 233 -0.22 -13.53 11.30
N LYS A 234 0.26 -12.80 12.31
CA LYS A 234 0.44 -13.31 13.68
C LYS A 234 -0.76 -13.15 14.61
N SER A 235 -1.76 -12.34 14.24
CA SER A 235 -2.95 -12.14 15.06
C SER A 235 -4.19 -12.10 14.17
N ASN A 236 -4.99 -13.16 14.20
CA ASN A 236 -6.34 -13.24 13.60
C ASN A 236 -7.34 -12.30 14.30
N LYS A 237 -6.90 -11.15 14.79
CA LYS A 237 -7.69 -10.21 15.56
C LYS A 237 -7.65 -8.86 14.86
N VAL A 238 -8.83 -8.44 14.40
CA VAL A 238 -9.09 -7.08 13.95
C VAL A 238 -8.77 -6.14 15.10
N LYS A 239 -7.91 -5.16 14.85
CA LYS A 239 -7.65 -4.08 15.80
C LYS A 239 -8.48 -2.88 15.41
N ILE A 240 -9.34 -2.47 16.33
CA ILE A 240 -10.18 -1.28 16.20
C ILE A 240 -9.61 -0.15 17.06
N PHE A 241 -9.67 1.07 16.54
CA PHE A 241 -9.26 2.32 17.15
C PHE A 241 -10.44 3.28 17.00
N SER A 242 -10.87 3.96 18.05
CA SER A 242 -12.22 4.52 18.06
C SER A 242 -12.25 5.88 18.75
N LYS A 243 -12.91 6.89 18.16
CA LYS A 243 -13.07 8.23 18.76
C LYS A 243 -14.48 8.76 18.52
N TYR A 244 -15.05 9.44 19.52
CA TYR A 244 -16.47 9.81 19.53
C TYR A 244 -16.71 11.27 19.94
N THR A 245 -17.72 11.91 19.37
CA THR A 245 -18.11 13.31 19.67
C THR A 245 -19.43 13.42 20.46
N GLY A 246 -20.27 12.38 20.39
CA GLY A 246 -21.61 12.34 20.96
C GLY A 246 -21.77 11.42 22.17
N SER A 247 -22.81 10.58 22.15
CA SER A 247 -23.11 9.63 23.22
C SER A 247 -22.18 8.42 23.17
N GLU A 248 -21.48 8.17 24.27
CA GLU A 248 -20.56 7.04 24.41
C GLU A 248 -21.29 5.69 24.28
N SER A 249 -22.46 5.54 24.89
CA SER A 249 -23.22 4.28 24.84
C SER A 249 -23.68 3.92 23.43
N VAL A 250 -24.10 4.92 22.67
CA VAL A 250 -24.53 4.79 21.28
C VAL A 250 -23.34 4.44 20.38
N PHE A 251 -22.20 5.10 20.60
CA PHE A 251 -20.96 4.80 19.90
C PHE A 251 -20.47 3.37 20.21
N LEU A 252 -20.48 2.96 21.48
CA LEU A 252 -20.07 1.62 21.90
C LEU A 252 -20.95 0.50 21.32
N GLN A 253 -22.26 0.72 21.27
CA GLN A 253 -23.17 -0.21 20.61
C GLN A 253 -22.82 -0.37 19.13
N HIS A 254 -22.54 0.75 18.46
CA HIS A 254 -22.14 0.76 17.06
C HIS A 254 -20.78 0.09 16.85
N GLU A 255 -19.76 0.45 17.63
CA GLU A 255 -18.43 -0.17 17.57
C GLU A 255 -18.53 -1.70 17.77
N SER A 256 -19.36 -2.15 18.71
CA SER A 256 -19.61 -3.56 18.95
C SER A 256 -20.23 -4.25 17.73
N GLN A 257 -21.23 -3.63 17.10
CA GLN A 257 -21.85 -4.16 15.88
C GLN A 257 -20.86 -4.18 14.71
N PHE A 258 -20.18 -3.08 14.46
CA PHE A 258 -19.15 -2.97 13.42
C PHE A 258 -18.08 -4.05 13.55
N LYS A 259 -17.63 -4.34 14.78
CA LYS A 259 -16.66 -5.41 15.05
C LYS A 259 -17.22 -6.80 14.76
N LYS A 260 -18.52 -7.03 14.99
CA LYS A 260 -19.17 -8.29 14.59
C LYS A 260 -19.24 -8.41 13.08
N ASP A 261 -19.62 -7.32 12.40
CA ASP A 261 -19.76 -7.31 10.94
C ASP A 261 -18.43 -7.60 10.24
N ILE A 262 -17.34 -6.96 10.66
CA ILE A 262 -15.99 -7.26 10.11
C ILE A 262 -15.58 -8.71 10.38
N ASN A 263 -15.81 -9.23 11.59
CA ASN A 263 -15.44 -10.61 11.91
C ASN A 263 -16.26 -11.61 11.10
N LEU A 264 -17.53 -11.33 10.86
CA LEU A 264 -18.39 -12.15 10.02
C LEU A 264 -17.91 -12.16 8.57
N GLU A 265 -17.62 -10.99 8.00
CA GLU A 265 -17.07 -10.85 6.65
C GLU A 265 -15.72 -11.59 6.52
N TYR A 266 -14.90 -11.52 7.56
CA TYR A 266 -13.67 -12.29 7.64
C TYR A 266 -13.92 -13.80 7.60
N ASP A 267 -14.78 -14.32 8.48
CA ASP A 267 -15.06 -15.75 8.56
C ASP A 267 -15.61 -16.27 7.22
N GLN A 268 -16.47 -15.48 6.57
CA GLN A 268 -17.00 -15.78 5.23
C GLN A 268 -15.90 -15.79 4.16
N THR A 269 -15.01 -14.79 4.17
CA THR A 269 -13.89 -14.68 3.22
C THR A 269 -12.90 -15.84 3.41
N TYR A 270 -12.55 -16.16 4.66
CA TYR A 270 -11.67 -17.25 5.01
C TYR A 270 -12.22 -18.61 4.57
N ASN A 271 -13.50 -18.87 4.83
CA ASN A 271 -14.16 -20.10 4.41
C ASN A 271 -14.21 -20.20 2.87
N SER A 272 -14.50 -19.10 2.18
CA SER A 272 -14.52 -19.06 0.71
C SER A 272 -13.13 -19.37 0.12
N LEU A 273 -12.07 -18.78 0.68
CA LEU A 273 -10.68 -19.07 0.28
C LEU A 273 -10.30 -20.53 0.53
N LYS A 274 -10.71 -21.09 1.67
CA LYS A 274 -10.45 -22.49 2.01
C LYS A 274 -11.10 -23.45 1.02
N GLU A 275 -12.34 -23.17 0.60
CA GLU A 275 -13.03 -23.96 -0.43
C GLU A 275 -12.34 -23.84 -1.80
N VAL A 276 -11.91 -22.65 -2.20
CA VAL A 276 -11.15 -22.46 -3.45
C VAL A 276 -9.85 -23.26 -3.44
N ILE A 277 -9.08 -23.20 -2.33
CA ILE A 277 -7.82 -23.96 -2.20
C ILE A 277 -8.08 -25.47 -2.26
N LYS A 278 -9.13 -25.95 -1.59
CA LYS A 278 -9.52 -27.36 -1.61
C LYS A 278 -9.83 -27.84 -3.02
N ASN A 279 -10.56 -27.04 -3.80
CA ASN A 279 -10.93 -27.38 -5.18
C ASN A 279 -9.70 -27.38 -6.11
N ILE A 280 -8.76 -26.43 -5.93
CA ILE A 280 -7.51 -26.44 -6.69
C ILE A 280 -6.67 -27.69 -6.37
N GLY A 281 -6.65 -28.13 -5.09
CA GLY A 281 -5.92 -29.32 -4.68
C GLY A 281 -6.50 -30.63 -5.20
N SER A 282 -7.82 -30.71 -5.45
CA SER A 282 -8.47 -31.91 -5.96
C SER A 282 -8.39 -32.09 -7.48
N ASP A 283 -8.04 -31.03 -8.22
CA ASP A 283 -7.90 -31.07 -9.69
C ASP A 283 -6.47 -31.46 -10.14
N VAL A 284 -5.57 -31.78 -9.20
CA VAL A 284 -4.15 -32.10 -9.44
C VAL A 284 -3.85 -33.60 -9.23
N ASP A 285 -4.86 -34.41 -8.88
CA ASP A 285 -4.80 -35.89 -8.81
C ASP A 285 -5.45 -36.53 -10.04
#